data_AF-A0A3C0R186-F1
#
_entry.id   AF-A0A3C0R186-F1
#
_cell.length_a   1.000
_cell.length_b   1.000
_cell.length_c   1.000
_cell.angle_alpha   90.00
_cell.angle_beta   90.00
_cell.angle_gamma   90.00
#
_symmetry.space_group_name_H-M   'P 1'
#
loop_
_entity.id
_entity.type
_entity.pdbx_description
1 polymer ?
#
loop_
_entity_poly.entity_id
_entity_poly.type
_entity_poly.pdbx_seq_one_letter_code
_entity_poly.pdbx_strand_id
1 'polypeptide(L)'
;MAWWDNVWLNEGFASWMGTKCTDHFNPEWAVWLREIRDGKKQEAMATNALSATHPIQQPVKTESEADSAFDEITYSKGSAFLRMLESYLGEEDFRAGIRSYMQAHKFSNSTTADLWNALAESSKKPVSALAANWTEQPGLPLVSLNSTTVSSN
;
A
#
# COMPACT_ATOMS: atom_id res chain seq x y z
N MET A 1 1.81 -15.57 -2.19
CA MET A 1 3.14 -15.00 -2.46
C MET A 1 4.08 -16.06 -3.00
N ALA A 2 4.94 -15.72 -3.97
CA ALA A 2 5.94 -16.63 -4.53
C ALA A 2 7.16 -16.79 -3.61
N TRP A 3 7.53 -15.71 -2.91
CA TRP A 3 8.64 -15.70 -1.96
C TRP A 3 8.45 -14.60 -0.90
N TRP A 4 9.35 -14.53 0.08
CA TRP A 4 9.29 -13.60 1.22
C TRP A 4 9.48 -12.13 0.84
N ASP A 5 10.09 -11.84 -0.31
CA ASP A 5 10.13 -10.50 -0.90
C ASP A 5 8.73 -9.96 -1.27
N ASN A 6 7.70 -10.81 -1.21
CA ASN A 6 6.31 -10.46 -1.47
C ASN A 6 5.42 -10.59 -0.22
N VAL A 7 6.02 -10.69 0.99
CA VAL A 7 5.29 -10.82 2.26
C VAL A 7 4.26 -9.70 2.48
N TRP A 8 4.58 -8.49 2.02
CA TRP A 8 3.70 -7.34 2.09
C TRP A 8 2.37 -7.52 1.34
N LEU A 9 2.32 -8.37 0.30
CA LEU A 9 1.07 -8.69 -0.40
C LEU A 9 0.08 -9.41 0.51
N ASN A 10 0.57 -10.18 1.48
CA ASN A 10 -0.27 -10.81 2.47
C ASN A 10 -0.61 -9.81 3.57
N GLU A 11 0.42 -9.29 4.25
CA GLU A 11 0.26 -8.54 5.50
C GLU A 11 -0.31 -7.13 5.28
N GLY A 12 0.18 -6.43 4.27
CA GLY A 12 -0.34 -5.10 3.89
C GLY A 12 -1.78 -5.18 3.38
N PHE A 13 -2.11 -6.20 2.58
CA PHE A 13 -3.47 -6.42 2.10
C PHE A 13 -4.42 -6.81 3.23
N ALA A 14 -4.01 -7.72 4.12
CA ALA A 14 -4.81 -8.14 5.27
C ALA A 14 -5.07 -6.97 6.22
N SER A 15 -4.05 -6.14 6.48
CA SER A 15 -4.17 -4.92 7.28
C SER A 15 -5.18 -3.94 6.67
N TRP A 16 -5.06 -3.65 5.37
CA TRP A 16 -5.98 -2.76 4.66
C TRP A 16 -7.41 -3.31 4.64
N MET A 17 -7.58 -4.58 4.28
CA MET A 17 -8.89 -5.22 4.22
C MET A 17 -9.53 -5.33 5.60
N GLY A 18 -8.73 -5.56 6.65
CA GLY A 18 -9.18 -5.57 8.04
C GLY A 18 -9.81 -4.23 8.44
N THR A 19 -9.11 -3.11 8.22
CA THR A 19 -9.68 -1.78 8.49
C THR A 19 -10.87 -1.50 7.59
N LYS A 20 -10.80 -1.80 6.29
CA LYS A 20 -11.90 -1.55 5.34
C LYS A 20 -13.17 -2.32 5.69
N CYS A 21 -13.07 -3.60 6.04
CA CYS A 21 -14.20 -4.39 6.49
C CYS A 21 -14.76 -3.87 7.81
N THR A 22 -13.90 -3.49 8.76
CA THR A 22 -14.34 -2.93 10.04
C THR A 22 -15.16 -1.66 9.82
N ASP A 23 -14.70 -0.76 8.95
CA ASP A 23 -15.40 0.46 8.55
C ASP A 23 -16.75 0.15 7.87
N HIS A 24 -16.77 -0.81 6.95
CA HIS A 24 -17.98 -1.20 6.24
C HIS A 24 -19.06 -1.77 7.18
N PHE A 25 -18.68 -2.64 8.12
CA PHE A 25 -19.61 -3.30 9.02
C PHE A 25 -19.95 -2.48 10.27
N ASN A 26 -19.12 -1.50 10.64
CA ASN A 26 -19.31 -0.64 11.82
C ASN A 26 -18.98 0.83 11.50
N PRO A 27 -19.72 1.48 10.58
CA PRO A 27 -19.41 2.82 10.10
C PRO A 27 -19.40 3.88 11.21
N GLU A 28 -20.19 3.69 12.27
CA GLU A 28 -20.25 4.56 13.43
C GLU A 28 -18.96 4.56 14.27
N TRP A 29 -18.07 3.57 14.07
CA TRP A 29 -16.76 3.57 14.72
C TRP A 29 -15.81 4.57 14.09
N ALA A 30 -16.06 4.99 12.85
CA ALA A 30 -15.23 5.93 12.12
C ALA A 30 -13.74 5.55 12.16
N VAL A 31 -13.43 4.28 11.89
CA VAL A 31 -12.10 3.69 12.13
C VAL A 31 -11.00 4.43 11.40
N TRP A 32 -11.25 4.92 10.19
CA TRP A 32 -10.29 5.73 9.44
C TRP A 32 -9.97 7.07 10.12
N LEU A 33 -10.94 7.70 10.79
CA LEU A 33 -10.72 8.92 11.58
C LEU A 33 -9.98 8.58 12.87
N ARG A 34 -10.28 7.45 13.49
CA ARG A 34 -9.57 6.96 14.68
C ARG A 34 -8.10 6.69 14.36
N GLU A 35 -7.79 6.04 13.25
CA GLU A 35 -6.39 5.81 12.81
C GLU A 35 -5.61 7.13 12.64
N ILE A 36 -6.25 8.18 12.12
CA ILE A 36 -5.62 9.51 11.98
C ILE A 36 -5.39 10.14 13.35
N ARG A 37 -6.38 10.06 14.26
CA ARG A 37 -6.31 10.60 15.62
C ARG A 37 -5.25 9.87 16.45
N ASP A 38 -5.19 8.56 16.32
CA ASP A 38 -4.30 7.70 17.09
C ASP A 38 -2.85 7.75 16.56
N GLY A 39 -2.60 8.49 15.48
CA GLY A 39 -1.24 8.84 15.04
C GLY A 39 -0.48 7.74 14.30
N LYS A 40 -1.04 6.54 14.14
CA LYS A 40 -0.34 5.39 13.54
C LYS A 40 0.25 5.66 12.16
N LYS A 41 -0.46 6.42 11.32
CA LYS A 41 0.06 6.82 10.01
C LYS A 41 1.26 7.74 10.16
N GLN A 42 1.20 8.71 11.07
CA GLN A 42 2.24 9.69 11.34
C GLN A 42 3.48 9.01 11.95
N GLU A 43 3.30 8.03 12.83
CA GLU A 43 4.36 7.19 13.36
C GLU A 43 5.05 6.39 12.26
N ALA A 44 4.27 5.69 11.41
CA ALA A 44 4.82 4.99 10.26
C ALA A 44 5.56 5.94 9.29
N MET A 45 5.04 7.15 9.08
CA MET A 45 5.72 8.18 8.30
C MET A 45 7.05 8.62 8.93
N ALA A 46 7.12 8.75 10.26
CA ALA A 46 8.34 9.09 10.98
C ALA A 46 9.38 7.97 10.88
N THR A 47 8.98 6.70 11.06
CA THR A 47 9.85 5.54 10.84
C THR A 47 10.38 5.50 9.41
N ASN A 48 9.52 5.80 8.43
CA ASN A 48 9.90 5.88 7.01
C ASN A 48 10.80 7.07 6.67
N ALA A 49 10.90 8.10 7.51
CA ALA A 49 11.78 9.24 7.29
C ALA A 49 13.23 8.97 7.74
N LEU A 50 13.48 7.86 8.44
CA LEU A 50 14.81 7.49 8.91
C LEU A 50 15.66 6.93 7.77
N SER A 51 16.98 7.19 7.81
CA SER A 51 17.93 6.64 6.83
C SER A 51 18.03 5.11 6.87
N ALA A 52 17.63 4.47 7.97
CA ALA A 52 17.62 3.03 8.15
C ALA A 52 16.34 2.35 7.62
N THR A 53 15.41 3.10 7.01
CA THR A 53 14.19 2.55 6.41
C THR A 53 14.49 1.66 5.19
N HIS A 54 13.50 0.89 4.73
CA HIS A 54 13.60 0.06 3.54
C HIS A 54 12.37 0.19 2.62
N PRO A 55 12.46 -0.25 1.34
CA PRO A 55 11.30 -0.35 0.47
C PRO A 55 10.27 -1.36 0.98
N ILE A 56 9.01 -1.23 0.55
CA ILE A 56 7.96 -2.23 0.86
C ILE A 56 8.35 -3.59 0.28
N GLN A 57 8.82 -3.60 -0.96
CA GLN A 57 9.32 -4.79 -1.64
C GLN A 57 10.85 -4.79 -1.59
N GLN A 58 11.41 -5.66 -0.76
CA GLN A 58 12.85 -5.82 -0.60
C GLN A 58 13.29 -7.26 -0.89
N PRO A 59 14.49 -7.47 -1.47
CA PRO A 59 15.03 -8.81 -1.64
C PRO A 59 15.22 -9.51 -0.29
N VAL A 60 14.77 -10.76 -0.20
CA VAL A 60 14.96 -11.61 0.99
C VAL A 60 15.71 -12.87 0.59
N LYS A 61 16.87 -13.10 1.19
CA LYS A 61 17.79 -14.22 0.90
C LYS A 61 17.90 -15.21 2.05
N THR A 62 17.62 -14.77 3.28
CA THR A 62 17.76 -15.59 4.48
C THR A 62 16.48 -15.59 5.30
N GLU A 63 16.34 -16.58 6.17
CA GLU A 63 15.23 -16.65 7.14
C GLU A 63 15.21 -15.43 8.08
N SER A 64 16.38 -14.98 8.54
CA SER A 64 16.46 -13.80 9.41
C SER A 64 16.06 -12.51 8.70
N GLU A 65 16.34 -12.39 7.40
CA GLU A 65 15.84 -11.29 6.58
C GLU A 65 14.32 -11.38 6.37
N ALA A 66 13.77 -12.60 6.26
CA ALA A 66 12.33 -12.81 6.19
C ALA A 66 11.64 -12.37 7.50
N ASP A 67 12.19 -12.76 8.65
CA ASP A 67 11.69 -12.35 9.97
C ASP A 67 11.74 -10.83 10.14
N SER A 68 12.86 -10.21 9.72
CA SER A 68 13.03 -8.75 9.77
C SER A 68 12.06 -7.98 8.86
N ALA A 69 11.49 -8.62 7.84
CA ALA A 69 10.50 -8.00 6.97
C ALA A 69 9.10 -7.88 7.62
N PHE A 70 8.86 -8.50 8.77
CA PHE A 70 7.62 -8.36 9.53
C PHE A 70 7.63 -7.09 10.40
N ASP A 71 7.55 -5.94 9.75
CA ASP A 71 7.74 -4.63 10.38
C ASP A 71 6.63 -3.62 10.01
N GLU A 72 6.67 -2.42 10.58
CA GLU A 72 5.67 -1.38 10.30
C GLU A 72 5.60 -0.96 8.82
N ILE A 73 6.67 -1.14 8.04
CA ILE A 73 6.66 -0.84 6.61
C ILE A 73 5.79 -1.85 5.87
N THR A 74 6.00 -3.14 6.10
CA THR A 74 5.20 -4.22 5.52
C THR A 74 3.70 -4.08 5.85
N TYR A 75 3.37 -3.79 7.11
CA TYR A 75 1.98 -3.68 7.58
C TYR A 75 1.36 -2.31 7.30
N SER A 76 1.87 -1.27 7.95
CA SER A 76 1.24 0.07 7.98
C SER A 76 1.43 0.82 6.68
N LYS A 77 2.66 0.86 6.12
CA LYS A 77 2.90 1.53 4.83
C LYS A 77 2.24 0.77 3.69
N GLY A 78 2.32 -0.57 3.69
CA GLY A 78 1.60 -1.43 2.74
C GLY A 78 0.10 -1.15 2.71
N SER A 79 -0.55 -1.13 3.89
CA SER A 79 -1.98 -0.81 4.02
C SER A 79 -2.33 0.61 3.54
N ALA A 80 -1.55 1.60 3.96
CA ALA A 80 -1.76 3.00 3.57
C ALA A 80 -1.59 3.20 2.06
N PHE A 81 -0.62 2.52 1.44
CA PHE A 81 -0.42 2.53 0.01
C PHE A 81 -1.60 1.89 -0.73
N LEU A 82 -2.11 0.74 -0.29
CA LEU A 82 -3.29 0.12 -0.90
C LEU A 82 -4.54 1.00 -0.81
N ARG A 83 -4.74 1.69 0.32
CA ARG A 83 -5.83 2.68 0.46
C ARG A 83 -5.68 3.85 -0.52
N MET A 84 -4.47 4.38 -0.68
CA MET A 84 -4.18 5.43 -1.65
C MET A 84 -4.41 4.92 -3.08
N LEU A 85 -3.93 3.72 -3.40
CA LEU A 85 -4.07 3.12 -4.72
C LEU A 85 -5.54 2.87 -5.07
N GLU A 86 -6.34 2.32 -4.16
CA GLU A 86 -7.79 2.18 -4.35
C GLU A 86 -8.44 3.54 -4.61
N SER A 87 -8.08 4.57 -3.85
CA SER A 87 -8.62 5.93 -4.05
C SER A 87 -8.24 6.50 -5.43
N TYR A 88 -7.03 6.20 -5.92
CA TYR A 88 -6.56 6.63 -7.24
C TYR A 88 -7.23 5.85 -8.37
N LEU A 89 -7.41 4.54 -8.22
CA LEU A 89 -8.00 3.68 -9.26
C LEU A 89 -9.52 3.82 -9.32
N GLY A 90 -10.17 3.96 -8.17
CA GLY A 90 -11.61 3.83 -8.00
C GLY A 90 -11.95 2.46 -7.39
N GLU A 91 -12.89 2.43 -6.45
CA GLU A 91 -13.22 1.21 -5.69
C GLU A 91 -13.71 0.06 -6.57
N GLU A 92 -14.53 0.36 -7.59
CA GLU A 92 -15.08 -0.66 -8.49
C GLU A 92 -13.99 -1.36 -9.31
N ASP A 93 -13.13 -0.57 -9.96
CA ASP A 93 -12.02 -1.08 -10.75
C ASP A 93 -10.99 -1.82 -9.88
N PHE A 94 -10.66 -1.27 -8.72
CA PHE A 94 -9.77 -1.92 -7.76
C PHE A 94 -10.33 -3.30 -7.35
N ARG A 95 -11.60 -3.35 -6.94
CA ARG A 95 -12.28 -4.59 -6.56
C ARG A 95 -12.34 -5.59 -7.71
N ALA A 96 -12.58 -5.14 -8.94
CA ALA A 96 -12.57 -6.00 -10.12
C ALA A 96 -11.17 -6.60 -10.36
N GLY A 97 -10.11 -5.78 -10.28
CA GLY A 97 -8.73 -6.25 -10.42
C GLY A 97 -8.33 -7.25 -9.34
N ILE A 98 -8.69 -7.00 -8.07
CA ILE A 98 -8.44 -7.96 -6.98
C ILE A 98 -9.14 -9.30 -7.24
N ARG A 99 -10.40 -9.29 -7.70
CA ARG A 99 -11.13 -10.52 -8.04
C ARG A 99 -10.46 -11.28 -9.18
N SER A 100 -10.07 -10.60 -10.24
CA SER A 100 -9.35 -11.22 -11.37
C SER A 100 -8.02 -11.81 -10.93
N TYR A 101 -7.23 -11.09 -10.13
CA TYR A 101 -5.98 -11.57 -9.54
C TYR A 101 -6.19 -12.84 -8.70
N MET A 102 -7.14 -12.82 -7.76
CA MET A 102 -7.42 -13.98 -6.91
C MET A 102 -7.88 -15.19 -7.73
N GLN A 103 -8.67 -14.97 -8.78
CA GLN A 103 -9.14 -16.05 -9.66
C GLN A 103 -8.00 -16.64 -10.51
N ALA A 104 -7.12 -15.80 -11.05
CA ALA A 104 -6.00 -16.23 -11.90
C ALA A 104 -4.95 -17.03 -11.12
N HIS A 105 -4.72 -16.70 -9.83
CA HIS A 105 -3.71 -17.34 -8.98
C HIS A 105 -4.32 -18.28 -7.93
N LYS A 106 -5.57 -18.71 -8.13
CA LYS A 106 -6.26 -19.59 -7.20
C LYS A 106 -5.48 -20.90 -7.01
N PHE A 107 -5.23 -21.28 -5.76
CA PHE A 107 -4.46 -22.48 -5.39
C PHE A 107 -3.02 -22.47 -5.90
N SER A 108 -2.47 -21.30 -6.22
CA SER A 108 -1.10 -21.12 -6.66
C SER A 108 -0.45 -19.95 -5.95
N ASN A 109 0.78 -19.64 -6.35
CA ASN A 109 1.55 -18.52 -5.85
C ASN A 109 1.41 -17.34 -6.82
N SER A 110 1.80 -16.17 -6.34
CA SER A 110 1.68 -14.90 -7.05
C SER A 110 2.76 -13.94 -6.59
N THR A 111 3.05 -12.98 -7.46
CA THR A 111 4.02 -11.92 -7.23
C THR A 111 3.37 -10.55 -7.16
N THR A 112 4.14 -9.56 -6.73
CA THR A 112 3.69 -8.16 -6.74
C THR A 112 3.35 -7.68 -8.16
N ALA A 113 4.11 -8.14 -9.17
CA ALA A 113 3.84 -7.82 -10.57
C ALA A 113 2.51 -8.38 -11.07
N ASP A 114 2.11 -9.58 -10.62
CA ASP A 114 0.82 -10.17 -10.97
C ASP A 114 -0.36 -9.32 -10.48
N LEU A 115 -0.26 -8.77 -9.25
CA LEU A 115 -1.24 -7.83 -8.72
C LEU A 115 -1.32 -6.55 -9.58
N TRP A 116 -0.17 -5.99 -9.97
CA TRP A 116 -0.13 -4.80 -10.82
C TRP A 116 -0.74 -5.01 -12.19
N ASN A 117 -0.48 -6.16 -12.81
CA ASN A 117 -1.06 -6.50 -14.10
C ASN A 117 -2.60 -6.57 -14.01
N ALA A 118 -3.15 -7.23 -12.99
CA ALA A 118 -4.60 -7.33 -12.81
C ALA A 118 -5.27 -5.98 -12.51
N LEU A 119 -4.63 -5.14 -11.70
CA LEU A 119 -5.14 -3.79 -11.40
C LEU A 119 -5.03 -2.85 -12.60
N ALA A 120 -3.97 -2.95 -13.41
CA ALA A 120 -3.82 -2.18 -14.65
C ALA A 120 -4.88 -2.60 -15.68
N GLU A 121 -5.15 -3.89 -15.82
CA GLU A 121 -6.14 -4.41 -16.76
C GLU A 121 -7.56 -3.95 -16.41
N SER A 122 -7.93 -3.96 -15.14
CA SER A 122 -9.25 -3.52 -14.68
C SER A 122 -9.43 -2.00 -14.78
N SER A 123 -8.49 -1.23 -14.25
CA SER A 123 -8.61 0.25 -14.17
C SER A 123 -8.22 1.01 -15.44
N LYS A 124 -7.54 0.35 -16.39
CA LYS A 124 -6.94 0.98 -17.58
C LYS A 124 -5.96 2.12 -17.25
N LYS A 125 -5.40 2.13 -16.04
CA LYS A 125 -4.42 3.13 -15.56
C LYS A 125 -3.00 2.53 -15.51
N PRO A 126 -1.94 3.36 -15.51
CA PRO A 126 -0.56 2.90 -15.47
C PRO A 126 -0.13 2.46 -14.05
N VAL A 127 -0.73 1.39 -13.54
CA VAL A 127 -0.57 0.93 -12.15
C VAL A 127 0.87 0.57 -11.82
N SER A 128 1.55 -0.24 -12.66
CA SER A 128 2.89 -0.73 -12.35
C SER A 128 3.91 0.40 -12.17
N ALA A 129 3.87 1.41 -13.04
CA ALA A 129 4.79 2.55 -12.96
C ALA A 129 4.52 3.41 -11.72
N LEU A 130 3.25 3.61 -11.36
CA LEU A 130 2.90 4.30 -10.11
C LEU A 130 3.35 3.49 -8.90
N ALA A 131 3.02 2.20 -8.87
CA ALA A 131 3.29 1.34 -7.73
C ALA A 131 4.77 1.16 -7.45
N ALA A 132 5.60 0.98 -8.49
CA ALA A 132 7.05 0.87 -8.35
C ALA A 132 7.67 2.05 -7.56
N ASN A 133 7.19 3.28 -7.81
CA ASN A 133 7.67 4.47 -7.09
C ASN A 133 7.36 4.46 -5.59
N TRP A 134 6.36 3.69 -5.15
CA TRP A 134 5.96 3.57 -3.74
C TRP A 134 6.48 2.29 -3.08
N THR A 135 6.63 1.20 -3.85
CA THR A 135 6.96 -0.12 -3.29
C THR A 135 8.43 -0.47 -3.39
N GLU A 136 9.14 0.03 -4.41
CA GLU A 136 10.54 -0.34 -4.69
C GLU A 136 11.54 0.70 -4.17
N GLN A 137 11.06 1.83 -3.65
CA GLN A 137 11.88 2.90 -3.09
C GLN A 137 11.65 3.05 -1.57
N PRO A 138 12.70 3.33 -0.79
CA PRO A 138 12.57 3.66 0.61
C PRO A 138 11.98 5.07 0.80
N GLY A 139 11.39 5.32 1.97
CA GLY A 139 10.90 6.65 2.34
C GLY A 139 9.59 7.06 1.68
N LEU A 140 9.33 8.37 1.70
CA LEU A 140 8.07 9.01 1.29
C LEU A 140 8.36 10.40 0.68
N PRO A 141 7.57 10.87 -0.30
CA PRO A 141 7.74 12.19 -0.88
C PRO A 141 7.22 13.31 0.05
N LEU A 142 7.92 14.45 0.07
CA LEU A 142 7.42 15.71 0.62
C LEU A 142 6.90 16.59 -0.51
N VAL A 143 5.61 16.93 -0.48
CA VAL A 143 5.00 17.84 -1.45
C VAL A 143 5.04 19.26 -0.89
N SER A 144 5.85 20.12 -1.51
CA SER A 144 5.98 21.54 -1.15
C SER A 144 5.23 22.42 -2.14
N LEU A 145 4.51 23.43 -1.63
CA LEU A 145 3.77 24.40 -2.43
C LEU A 145 4.38 25.79 -2.27
N ASN A 146 4.65 26.46 -3.39
CA ASN A 146 5.05 27.86 -3.42
C ASN A 146 3.88 28.69 -3.95
N SER A 147 3.26 29.50 -3.10
CA SER A 147 2.20 30.42 -3.51
C SER A 147 2.79 31.77 -3.90
N THR A 148 2.40 32.29 -5.06
CA THR A 148 2.66 33.69 -5.44
C THR A 148 1.35 34.46 -5.39
N THR A 149 1.28 35.44 -4.50
CA THR A 149 0.13 36.36 -4.44
C THR A 149 0.24 37.35 -5.59
N VAL A 150 -0.71 37.32 -6.52
CA VAL A 150 -0.80 38.33 -7.58
C VAL A 150 -1.77 39.41 -7.10
N SER A 151 -1.24 40.58 -6.76
CA SER A 151 -2.06 41.77 -6.48
C SER A 151 -2.71 42.24 -7.78
N SER A 152 -4.03 42.40 -7.80
CA SER A 152 -4.73 43.07 -8.90
C SER A 152 -4.42 44.57 -8.85
N ASN A 153 -3.92 45.15 -9.94
CA ASN A 153 -3.80 46.61 -10.12
C ASN A 153 -5.15 47.24 -10.41
#